data_AF-A0AAD9ANM7-F1
#
_entry.id   AF-A0AAD9ANM7-F1
#
_cell.length_a   1.000
_cell.length_b   1.000
_cell.length_c   1.000
_cell.angle_alpha   90.00
_cell.angle_beta   90.00
_cell.angle_gamma   90.00
#
_symmetry.space_group_name_H-M   'P 1'
#
loop_
_entity.id
_entity.type
_entity.pdbx_description
1 polymer ?
#
loop_
_entity_poly.entity_id
_entity_poly.type
_entity_poly.pdbx_seq_one_letter_code
_entity_poly.pdbx_strand_id
1 'polypeptide(L)'
;MVDTNKDLLAKAQEYSTNNVDLYELLQIEASAKDEKEIQRAWRKQSLKYHPDKTKDAFDPEKWELIENARDILLDTAARAAYDNARKAALLRKAERQRVEGARKRVIDELEAAEQEAKRQRLDKEERKREMEREKARLRAEGQRRMAEEAERFKKEQLERMEREREPDEYDEKLAELQRQLDEKRRLKAEKKARKKGKADGAPMPDPVPAPAPAPAAPRAPPKWEDLKARMLEAQRRKEAMKAAEATNTPPGTETSTKTAEGEAATA
;
A
#
# COMPACT_ATOMS: atom_id res chain seq x y z
N MET A 1 -51.50 -39.46 -29.54
CA MET A 1 -50.56 -40.56 -29.26
C MET A 1 -49.20 -39.93 -29.15
N VAL A 2 -48.56 -40.01 -27.99
CA VAL A 2 -47.24 -39.41 -27.76
C VAL A 2 -46.25 -40.21 -28.60
N ASP A 3 -45.49 -39.55 -29.47
CA ASP A 3 -44.52 -40.20 -30.37
C ASP A 3 -43.39 -40.81 -29.54
N THR A 4 -43.54 -42.08 -29.15
CA THR A 4 -42.57 -42.83 -28.34
C THR A 4 -41.17 -42.81 -28.93
N ASN A 5 -41.04 -42.83 -30.25
CA ASN A 5 -39.75 -42.71 -30.92
C ASN A 5 -39.08 -41.34 -30.69
N LYS A 6 -39.87 -40.25 -30.65
CA LYS A 6 -39.36 -38.90 -30.38
C LYS A 6 -38.87 -38.75 -28.94
N ASP A 7 -39.55 -39.40 -27.99
CA ASP A 7 -39.11 -39.46 -26.59
C ASP A 7 -37.77 -40.22 -26.46
N LEU A 8 -37.63 -41.35 -27.15
CA LEU A 8 -36.37 -42.12 -27.17
C LEU A 8 -35.21 -41.34 -27.80
N LEU A 9 -35.47 -40.60 -28.88
CA LEU A 9 -34.48 -39.71 -29.49
C LEU A 9 -34.02 -38.60 -28.54
N ALA A 10 -34.96 -37.99 -27.81
CA ALA A 10 -34.63 -36.96 -26.83
C ALA A 10 -33.78 -37.53 -25.68
N LYS A 11 -34.19 -38.67 -25.13
CA LYS A 11 -33.44 -39.38 -24.08
C LYS A 11 -32.06 -39.83 -24.57
N ALA A 12 -31.94 -40.31 -25.79
CA ALA A 12 -30.66 -40.67 -26.41
C ALA A 12 -29.69 -39.47 -26.47
N GLN A 13 -30.18 -38.30 -26.84
CA GLN A 13 -29.39 -37.07 -26.85
C GLN A 13 -29.01 -36.65 -25.42
N GLU A 14 -29.96 -36.69 -24.50
CA GLU A 14 -29.74 -36.34 -23.09
C GLU A 14 -28.66 -37.20 -22.44
N TYR A 15 -28.74 -38.53 -22.55
CA TYR A 15 -27.74 -39.44 -21.99
C TYR A 15 -26.37 -39.27 -22.61
N SER A 16 -26.30 -38.96 -23.91
CA SER A 16 -25.03 -38.61 -24.54
C SER A 16 -24.45 -37.29 -23.99
N THR A 17 -25.29 -36.29 -23.68
CA THR A 17 -24.82 -35.02 -23.10
C THR A 17 -24.42 -35.16 -21.64
N ASN A 18 -25.12 -36.00 -20.89
CA ASN A 18 -24.85 -36.31 -19.48
C ASN A 18 -23.70 -37.32 -19.31
N ASN A 19 -23.05 -37.73 -20.41
CA ASN A 19 -21.91 -38.64 -20.44
C ASN A 19 -22.20 -39.99 -19.74
N VAL A 20 -23.45 -40.46 -19.85
CA VAL A 20 -23.88 -41.77 -19.36
C VAL A 20 -23.61 -42.81 -20.46
N ASP A 21 -22.81 -43.83 -20.15
CA ASP A 21 -22.50 -44.91 -21.09
C ASP A 21 -23.56 -46.02 -20.98
N LEU A 22 -24.48 -46.08 -21.97
CA LEU A 22 -25.58 -47.05 -22.00
C LEU A 22 -25.07 -48.49 -22.20
N TYR A 23 -23.94 -48.65 -22.90
CA TYR A 23 -23.33 -49.96 -23.11
C TYR A 23 -22.67 -50.46 -21.82
N GLU A 24 -21.97 -49.57 -21.10
CA GLU A 24 -21.40 -49.89 -19.79
C GLU A 24 -22.48 -50.24 -18.76
N LEU A 25 -23.62 -49.54 -18.78
CA LEU A 25 -24.73 -49.80 -17.88
C LEU A 25 -25.35 -51.19 -18.05
N LEU A 26 -25.46 -51.65 -19.30
CA LEU A 26 -25.90 -53.02 -19.62
C LEU A 26 -24.75 -54.05 -19.56
N GLN A 27 -23.52 -53.61 -19.29
CA GLN A 27 -22.31 -54.44 -19.30
C GLN A 27 -22.08 -55.19 -20.62
N ILE A 28 -22.33 -54.51 -21.74
CA ILE A 28 -22.09 -55.01 -23.09
C ILE A 28 -21.00 -54.18 -23.77
N GLU A 29 -20.36 -54.76 -24.78
CA GLU A 29 -19.40 -54.01 -25.58
C GLU A 29 -20.12 -53.02 -26.50
N ALA A 30 -19.52 -51.87 -26.80
CA ALA A 30 -20.08 -50.90 -27.73
C ALA A 30 -20.20 -51.44 -29.17
N SER A 31 -19.49 -52.53 -29.51
CA SER A 31 -19.61 -53.23 -30.79
C SER A 31 -20.84 -54.14 -30.88
N ALA A 32 -21.47 -54.49 -29.76
CA ALA A 32 -22.59 -55.43 -29.68
C ALA A 32 -23.81 -54.85 -30.40
N LYS A 33 -24.06 -55.29 -31.64
CA LYS A 33 -25.18 -54.85 -32.47
C LYS A 33 -26.40 -55.75 -32.38
N ASP A 34 -26.25 -56.94 -31.81
CA ASP A 34 -27.31 -57.93 -31.75
C ASP A 34 -28.37 -57.55 -30.71
N GLU A 35 -29.60 -57.33 -31.17
CA GLU A 35 -30.77 -57.03 -30.31
C GLU A 35 -30.97 -58.12 -29.24
N LYS A 36 -30.71 -59.39 -29.58
CA LYS A 36 -30.80 -60.52 -28.65
C LYS A 36 -29.81 -60.41 -27.49
N GLU A 37 -28.61 -59.90 -27.76
CA GLU A 37 -27.57 -59.69 -26.75
C GLU A 37 -27.97 -58.57 -25.80
N ILE A 38 -28.44 -57.44 -26.35
CA ILE A 38 -28.96 -56.29 -25.58
C ILE A 38 -30.12 -56.72 -24.67
N GLN A 39 -31.09 -57.47 -25.20
CA GLN A 39 -32.19 -57.97 -24.37
C GLN A 39 -31.73 -58.95 -23.29
N ARG A 40 -30.74 -59.80 -23.57
CA ARG A 40 -30.20 -60.75 -22.59
C ARG A 40 -29.47 -60.01 -21.46
N ALA A 41 -28.66 -59.03 -21.81
CA ALA A 41 -27.95 -58.17 -20.87
C ALA A 41 -28.92 -57.36 -20.01
N TRP A 42 -29.93 -56.76 -20.64
CA TRP A 42 -31.02 -56.08 -19.93
C TRP A 42 -31.75 -57.01 -18.95
N ARG A 43 -32.14 -58.22 -19.35
CA ARG A 43 -32.81 -59.17 -18.42
C ARG A 43 -31.94 -59.48 -17.21
N LYS A 44 -30.63 -59.66 -17.41
CA LYS A 44 -29.67 -59.94 -16.32
C LYS A 44 -29.55 -58.75 -15.37
N GLN A 45 -29.45 -57.54 -15.92
CA GLN A 45 -29.28 -56.31 -15.15
C GLN A 45 -30.60 -55.93 -14.44
N SER A 46 -31.72 -56.07 -15.13
CA SER A 46 -33.06 -55.89 -14.59
C SER A 46 -33.29 -56.80 -13.37
N LEU A 47 -32.99 -58.10 -13.46
CA LEU A 47 -33.11 -59.01 -12.31
C LEU A 47 -32.22 -58.64 -11.11
N LYS A 48 -31.18 -57.83 -11.31
CA LYS A 48 -30.30 -57.34 -10.24
C LYS A 48 -30.84 -56.08 -9.56
N TYR A 49 -31.53 -55.21 -10.29
CA TYR A 49 -32.05 -53.93 -9.81
C TYR A 49 -33.59 -53.90 -9.69
N HIS A 50 -34.26 -55.04 -9.79
CA HIS A 50 -35.71 -55.13 -9.71
C HIS A 50 -36.21 -54.81 -8.28
N PRO A 51 -37.26 -53.97 -8.13
CA PRO A 51 -37.76 -53.50 -6.82
C PRO A 51 -38.16 -54.65 -5.88
N ASP A 52 -38.71 -55.75 -6.43
CA ASP A 52 -39.10 -56.93 -5.65
C ASP A 52 -37.91 -57.65 -4.99
N LYS A 53 -36.72 -57.62 -5.62
CA LYS A 53 -35.53 -58.33 -5.16
C LYS A 53 -34.65 -57.47 -4.27
N THR A 54 -34.61 -56.16 -4.53
CA THR A 54 -33.70 -55.24 -3.84
C THR A 54 -34.34 -54.39 -2.74
N LYS A 55 -35.67 -54.46 -2.50
CA LYS A 55 -36.41 -53.81 -1.39
C LYS A 55 -35.71 -52.58 -0.76
N ASP A 56 -34.88 -52.74 0.28
CA ASP A 56 -34.20 -51.66 1.01
C ASP A 56 -33.04 -50.96 0.27
N ALA A 57 -32.48 -51.58 -0.77
CA ALA A 57 -31.40 -51.07 -1.62
C ALA A 57 -31.87 -50.74 -3.05
N PHE A 58 -33.19 -50.56 -3.25
CA PHE A 58 -33.73 -50.19 -4.55
C PHE A 58 -33.34 -48.76 -4.91
N ASP A 59 -32.76 -48.62 -6.10
CA ASP A 59 -32.37 -47.34 -6.69
C ASP A 59 -33.26 -47.10 -7.91
N PRO A 60 -34.29 -46.22 -7.79
CA PRO A 60 -35.23 -45.97 -8.87
C PRO A 60 -34.56 -45.35 -10.09
N GLU A 61 -33.56 -44.49 -9.90
CA GLU A 61 -32.86 -43.82 -11.00
C GLU A 61 -32.06 -44.83 -11.82
N LYS A 62 -31.35 -45.75 -11.16
CA LYS A 62 -30.61 -46.81 -11.87
C LYS A 62 -31.54 -47.75 -12.63
N TRP A 63 -32.68 -48.11 -12.03
CA TRP A 63 -33.67 -48.95 -12.70
C TRP A 63 -34.20 -48.29 -13.98
N GLU A 64 -34.61 -47.03 -13.88
CA GLU A 64 -35.11 -46.26 -15.02
C GLU A 64 -34.03 -46.09 -16.09
N LEU A 65 -32.77 -45.84 -15.70
CA LEU A 65 -31.64 -45.80 -16.64
C LEU A 65 -31.45 -47.12 -17.39
N ILE A 66 -31.61 -48.27 -16.72
CA ILE A 66 -31.49 -49.60 -17.34
C ILE A 66 -32.63 -49.87 -18.33
N GLU A 67 -33.84 -49.44 -18.01
CA GLU A 67 -35.00 -49.53 -18.91
C GLU A 67 -34.83 -48.63 -20.14
N ASN A 68 -34.49 -47.36 -19.93
CA ASN A 68 -34.25 -46.42 -21.02
C ASN A 68 -33.05 -46.85 -21.88
N ALA A 69 -31.99 -47.41 -21.30
CA ALA A 69 -30.85 -47.95 -22.04
C ALA A 69 -31.27 -49.08 -22.99
N ARG A 70 -32.13 -50.00 -22.54
CA ARG A 70 -32.69 -51.04 -23.41
C ARG A 70 -33.46 -50.43 -24.57
N ASP A 71 -34.37 -49.50 -24.28
CA ASP A 71 -35.27 -48.95 -25.29
C ASP A 71 -34.54 -48.12 -26.34
N ILE A 72 -33.52 -47.36 -25.94
CA ILE A 72 -32.67 -46.59 -26.85
C ILE A 72 -31.79 -47.51 -27.71
N LEU A 73 -31.22 -48.58 -27.13
CA LEU A 73 -30.32 -49.47 -27.85
C LEU A 73 -31.03 -50.47 -28.77
N LEU A 74 -32.31 -50.77 -28.50
CA LEU A 74 -33.17 -51.56 -29.38
C LEU A 74 -33.70 -50.75 -30.57
N ASP A 75 -33.99 -49.46 -30.39
CA ASP A 75 -34.42 -48.61 -31.49
C ASP A 75 -33.24 -48.14 -32.36
N THR A 76 -33.26 -48.51 -33.63
CA THR A 76 -32.16 -48.20 -34.57
C THR A 76 -31.90 -46.70 -34.73
N ALA A 77 -32.94 -45.85 -34.67
CA ALA A 77 -32.81 -44.41 -34.84
C ALA A 77 -32.28 -43.74 -33.57
N ALA A 78 -32.83 -44.10 -32.41
CA ALA A 78 -32.36 -43.61 -31.12
C ALA A 78 -30.92 -44.05 -30.83
N ARG A 79 -30.56 -45.30 -31.14
CA ARG A 79 -29.19 -45.80 -31.05
C ARG A 79 -28.23 -45.02 -31.94
N ALA A 80 -28.59 -44.80 -33.21
CA ALA A 80 -27.75 -44.03 -34.12
C ALA A 80 -27.55 -42.59 -33.62
N ALA A 81 -28.60 -41.96 -33.07
CA ALA A 81 -28.50 -40.63 -32.47
C ALA A 81 -27.55 -40.60 -31.27
N TYR A 82 -27.66 -41.59 -30.37
CA TYR A 82 -26.77 -41.75 -29.22
C TYR A 82 -25.31 -41.95 -29.63
N ASP A 83 -25.04 -42.89 -30.53
CA ASP A 83 -23.69 -43.21 -31.00
C ASP A 83 -23.04 -42.02 -31.72
N ASN A 84 -23.81 -41.29 -32.55
CA ASN A 84 -23.34 -40.08 -33.23
C ASN A 84 -23.01 -38.96 -32.24
N ALA A 85 -23.87 -38.73 -31.25
CA ALA A 85 -23.65 -37.71 -30.23
C ALA A 85 -22.43 -38.04 -29.36
N ARG A 86 -22.27 -39.31 -28.95
CA ARG A 86 -21.10 -39.80 -28.20
C ARG A 86 -19.81 -39.62 -28.98
N LYS A 87 -19.79 -40.00 -30.26
CA LYS A 87 -18.63 -39.81 -31.16
C LYS A 87 -18.30 -38.33 -31.35
N ALA A 88 -19.30 -37.48 -31.55
CA ALA A 88 -19.11 -36.04 -31.67
C ALA A 88 -18.55 -35.42 -30.38
N ALA A 89 -19.02 -35.86 -29.20
CA ALA A 89 -18.49 -35.41 -27.92
C ALA A 89 -17.01 -35.79 -27.73
N LEU A 90 -16.63 -37.02 -28.09
CA LEU A 90 -15.24 -37.49 -28.07
C LEU A 90 -14.35 -36.69 -29.01
N LEU A 91 -14.78 -36.44 -30.25
CA LEU A 91 -14.05 -35.62 -31.21
C LEU A 91 -13.87 -34.18 -30.70
N ARG A 92 -14.94 -33.57 -30.17
CA ARG A 92 -14.86 -32.22 -29.57
C ARG A 92 -13.91 -32.19 -28.37
N LYS A 93 -13.88 -33.23 -27.55
CA LYS A 93 -12.94 -33.33 -26.41
C LYS A 93 -11.51 -33.43 -26.88
N ALA A 94 -11.22 -34.26 -27.88
CA ALA A 94 -9.90 -34.39 -28.47
C ALA A 94 -9.41 -33.07 -29.11
N GLU A 95 -10.28 -32.38 -29.84
CA GLU A 95 -9.97 -31.09 -30.44
C GLU A 95 -9.68 -30.03 -29.37
N ARG A 96 -10.51 -29.96 -28.32
CA ARG A 96 -10.26 -29.07 -27.18
C ARG A 96 -8.91 -29.34 -26.55
N GLN A 97 -8.55 -30.59 -26.28
CA GLN A 97 -7.26 -30.95 -25.68
C GLN A 97 -6.08 -30.53 -26.56
N ARG A 98 -6.19 -30.67 -27.88
CA ARG A 98 -5.17 -30.22 -28.83
C ARG A 98 -5.02 -28.70 -28.82
N VAL A 99 -6.13 -27.97 -28.84
CA VAL A 99 -6.14 -26.50 -28.83
C VAL A 99 -5.72 -25.95 -27.48
N GLU A 100 -6.07 -26.59 -26.36
CA GLU A 100 -5.68 -26.20 -25.00
C GLU A 100 -4.17 -26.23 -24.82
N GLY A 101 -3.48 -27.24 -25.34
CA GLY A 101 -2.01 -27.30 -25.31
C GLY A 101 -1.37 -26.15 -26.08
N ALA A 102 -1.88 -25.82 -27.26
CA ALA A 102 -1.40 -24.68 -28.05
C ALA A 102 -1.71 -23.34 -27.37
N ARG A 103 -2.93 -23.16 -26.87
CA ARG A 103 -3.37 -21.96 -26.15
C ARG A 103 -2.52 -21.71 -24.91
N LYS A 104 -2.22 -22.76 -24.14
CA LYS A 104 -1.37 -22.65 -22.94
C LYS A 104 0.03 -22.13 -23.30
N ARG A 105 0.67 -22.71 -24.33
CA ARG A 105 2.01 -22.26 -24.78
C ARG A 105 2.02 -20.79 -25.17
N VAL A 106 1.01 -20.33 -25.91
CA VAL A 106 0.90 -18.92 -26.31
C VAL A 106 0.73 -18.01 -25.09
N ILE A 107 -0.08 -18.41 -24.10
CA ILE A 107 -0.26 -17.65 -22.86
C ILE A 107 1.06 -17.57 -22.08
N ASP A 108 1.74 -18.70 -21.87
CA ASP A 108 3.00 -18.75 -21.13
C ASP A 108 4.09 -17.90 -21.82
N GLU A 109 4.15 -17.92 -23.16
CA GLU A 109 5.07 -17.10 -23.96
C GLU A 109 4.76 -15.60 -23.84
N LEU A 110 3.49 -15.22 -23.93
CA LEU A 110 3.05 -13.82 -23.77
C LEU A 110 3.35 -13.30 -22.36
N GLU A 111 3.07 -14.10 -21.34
CA GLU A 111 3.33 -13.73 -19.95
C GLU A 111 4.84 -13.58 -19.69
N ALA A 112 5.67 -14.49 -20.19
CA ALA A 112 7.12 -14.39 -20.08
C ALA A 112 7.66 -13.12 -20.76
N ALA A 113 7.17 -12.82 -21.97
CA ALA A 113 7.55 -11.62 -22.70
C ALA A 113 7.13 -10.33 -21.95
N GLU A 114 5.92 -10.30 -21.37
CA GLU A 114 5.47 -9.16 -20.57
C GLU A 114 6.33 -8.97 -19.31
N GLN A 115 6.62 -10.07 -18.60
CA GLN A 115 7.48 -10.02 -17.43
C GLN A 115 8.91 -9.56 -17.77
N GLU A 116 9.46 -10.01 -18.89
CA GLU A 116 10.79 -9.57 -19.34
C GLU A 116 10.78 -8.08 -19.70
N ALA A 117 9.79 -7.63 -20.48
CA ALA A 117 9.65 -6.21 -20.82
C ALA A 117 9.52 -5.34 -19.56
N LYS A 118 8.79 -5.81 -18.54
CA LYS A 118 8.68 -5.13 -17.25
C LYS A 118 10.03 -5.07 -16.53
N ARG A 119 10.79 -6.17 -16.49
CA ARG A 119 12.15 -6.19 -15.90
C ARG A 119 13.09 -5.24 -16.60
N GLN A 120 13.12 -5.26 -17.94
CA GLN A 120 13.95 -4.36 -18.74
C GLN A 120 13.61 -2.89 -18.50
N ARG A 121 12.32 -2.55 -18.35
CA ARG A 121 11.87 -1.19 -18.02
C ARG A 121 12.37 -0.74 -16.64
N LEU A 122 12.27 -1.59 -15.63
CA LEU A 122 12.74 -1.30 -14.28
C LEU A 122 14.26 -1.11 -14.23
N ASP A 123 15.02 -2.01 -14.86
CA ASP A 123 16.49 -1.89 -14.95
C ASP A 123 16.90 -0.59 -15.68
N LYS A 124 16.21 -0.25 -16.77
CA LYS A 124 16.44 1.02 -17.49
C LYS A 124 16.14 2.24 -16.62
N GLU A 125 15.08 2.21 -15.82
CA GLU A 125 14.71 3.30 -14.91
C GLU A 125 15.72 3.43 -13.77
N GLU A 126 16.18 2.32 -13.21
CA GLU A 126 17.20 2.29 -12.18
C GLU A 126 18.53 2.86 -12.69
N ARG A 127 19.01 2.39 -13.85
CA ARG A 127 20.19 2.95 -14.51
C ARG A 127 20.04 4.44 -14.78
N LYS A 128 18.87 4.87 -15.25
CA LYS A 128 18.60 6.30 -15.47
C LYS A 128 18.69 7.10 -14.16
N ARG A 129 18.14 6.56 -13.07
CA ARG A 129 18.18 7.19 -11.74
C ARG A 129 19.61 7.26 -11.19
N GLU A 130 20.41 6.24 -11.40
CA GLU A 130 21.82 6.21 -11.01
C GLU A 130 22.62 7.28 -11.79
N MET A 131 22.48 7.31 -13.11
CA MET A 131 23.09 8.34 -13.97
C MET A 131 22.65 9.76 -13.56
N GLU A 132 21.38 9.95 -13.21
CA GLU A 132 20.87 11.24 -12.76
C GLU A 132 21.46 11.67 -11.41
N ARG A 133 21.62 10.73 -10.47
CA ARG A 133 22.28 10.97 -9.18
C ARG A 133 23.74 11.36 -9.37
N GLU A 134 24.47 10.66 -10.24
CA GLU A 134 25.86 10.99 -10.55
C GLU A 134 25.95 12.39 -11.19
N LYS A 135 25.09 12.68 -12.18
CA LYS A 135 25.02 13.99 -12.82
C LYS A 135 24.65 15.10 -11.82
N ALA A 136 23.80 14.82 -10.83
CA ALA A 136 23.44 15.76 -9.78
C ALA A 136 24.62 16.00 -8.82
N ARG A 137 25.35 14.94 -8.46
CA ARG A 137 26.57 15.05 -7.64
C ARG A 137 27.61 15.92 -8.34
N LEU A 138 27.87 15.69 -9.62
CA LEU A 138 28.84 16.49 -10.38
C LEU A 138 28.42 17.97 -10.47
N ARG A 139 27.13 18.23 -10.69
CA ARG A 139 26.58 19.60 -10.69
C ARG A 139 26.70 20.27 -9.33
N ALA A 140 26.38 19.57 -8.24
CA ALA A 140 26.48 20.11 -6.89
C ALA A 140 27.93 20.40 -6.50
N GLU A 141 28.86 19.53 -6.89
CA GLU A 141 30.30 19.77 -6.70
C GLU A 141 30.77 21.00 -7.49
N GLY A 142 30.36 21.13 -8.75
CA GLY A 142 30.64 22.33 -9.55
C GLY A 142 30.06 23.60 -8.92
N GLN A 143 28.80 23.56 -8.47
CA GLN A 143 28.16 24.69 -7.79
C GLN A 143 28.86 25.06 -6.47
N ARG A 144 29.36 24.08 -5.71
CA ARG A 144 30.12 24.33 -4.48
C ARG A 144 31.43 25.04 -4.75
N ARG A 145 32.19 24.61 -5.76
CA ARG A 145 33.45 25.30 -6.15
C ARG A 145 33.18 26.75 -6.53
N MET A 146 32.16 26.99 -7.35
CA MET A 146 31.75 28.34 -7.72
C MET A 146 31.28 29.17 -6.51
N ALA A 147 30.55 28.58 -5.57
CA ALA A 147 30.08 29.26 -4.37
C ALA A 147 31.23 29.60 -3.42
N GLU A 148 32.18 28.69 -3.21
CA GLU A 148 33.39 28.94 -2.42
C GLU A 148 34.26 30.04 -3.04
N GLU A 149 34.42 30.04 -4.36
CA GLU A 149 35.12 31.11 -5.09
C GLU A 149 34.38 32.45 -4.96
N ALA A 150 33.06 32.47 -5.09
CA ALA A 150 32.25 33.67 -4.91
C ALA A 150 32.28 34.20 -3.47
N GLU A 151 32.26 33.33 -2.46
CA GLU A 151 32.39 33.72 -1.05
C GLU A 151 33.77 34.28 -0.75
N ARG A 152 34.84 33.67 -1.29
CA ARG A 152 36.20 34.21 -1.17
C ARG A 152 36.29 35.59 -1.78
N PHE A 153 35.79 35.76 -3.00
CA PHE A 153 35.75 37.06 -3.66
C PHE A 153 34.94 38.09 -2.87
N LYS A 154 33.77 37.70 -2.35
CA LYS A 154 32.93 38.58 -1.52
C LYS A 154 33.62 38.95 -0.21
N LYS A 155 34.32 38.01 0.43
CA LYS A 155 35.07 38.24 1.66
C LYS A 155 36.25 39.19 1.43
N GLU A 156 37.01 38.98 0.35
CA GLU A 156 38.12 39.88 -0.02
C GLU A 156 37.62 41.29 -0.34
N GLN A 157 36.50 41.41 -1.05
CA GLN A 157 35.85 42.71 -1.30
C GLN A 157 35.36 43.36 0.00
N LEU A 158 34.78 42.59 0.93
CA LEU A 158 34.32 43.11 2.22
C LEU A 158 35.49 43.55 3.10
N GLU A 159 36.56 42.75 3.18
CA GLU A 159 37.79 43.08 3.91
C GLU A 159 38.47 44.30 3.31
N ARG A 160 38.46 44.44 1.98
CA ARG A 160 38.92 45.64 1.29
C ARG A 160 38.08 46.87 1.67
N MET A 161 36.75 46.74 1.64
CA MET A 161 35.86 47.83 2.07
C MET A 161 36.04 48.17 3.55
N GLU A 162 36.25 47.18 4.43
CA GLU A 162 36.46 47.38 5.86
C GLU A 162 37.81 48.04 6.14
N ARG A 163 38.85 47.70 5.38
CA ARG A 163 40.17 48.36 5.46
C ARG A 163 40.12 49.81 4.97
N GLU A 164 39.27 50.07 3.98
CA GLU A 164 39.01 51.41 3.46
C GLU A 164 37.93 52.17 4.26
N ARG A 165 37.26 51.53 5.23
CA ARG A 165 36.26 52.17 6.11
C ARG A 165 36.98 53.08 7.10
N GLU A 166 36.68 54.38 7.02
CA GLU A 166 37.12 55.33 8.04
C GLU A 166 36.35 55.09 9.36
N PRO A 167 37.00 55.25 10.53
CA PRO A 167 36.31 55.11 11.80
C PRO A 167 35.23 56.18 11.92
N ASP A 168 33.99 55.74 12.18
CA ASP A 168 32.89 56.68 12.36
C ASP A 168 32.96 57.33 13.76
N GLU A 169 32.27 58.46 13.94
CA GLU A 169 32.30 59.27 15.18
C GLU A 169 32.01 58.46 16.46
N TYR A 170 31.21 57.40 16.35
CA TYR A 170 30.92 56.47 17.45
C TYR A 170 32.11 55.57 17.80
N ASP A 171 32.86 55.08 16.81
CA ASP A 171 34.04 54.21 17.00
C ASP A 171 35.17 55.01 17.67
N GLU A 172 35.37 56.26 17.27
CA GLU A 172 36.34 57.17 17.89
C GLU A 172 35.97 57.46 19.35
N LYS A 173 34.69 57.74 19.63
CA LYS A 173 34.19 58.01 20.98
C LYS A 173 34.30 56.79 21.89
N LEU A 174 34.13 55.58 21.35
CA LEU A 174 34.32 54.34 22.08
C LEU A 174 35.80 54.10 22.42
N ALA A 175 36.71 54.34 21.48
CA ALA A 175 38.15 54.24 21.71
C ALA A 175 38.65 55.25 22.77
N GLU A 176 38.10 56.47 22.77
CA GLU A 176 38.35 57.50 23.77
C GLU A 176 37.94 57.04 25.19
N LEU A 177 36.71 56.50 25.32
CA LEU A 177 36.22 55.92 26.57
C LEU A 177 37.10 54.76 27.06
N GLN A 178 37.56 53.90 26.14
CA GLN A 178 38.48 52.81 26.46
C GLN A 178 39.81 53.32 27.02
N ARG A 179 40.41 54.32 26.37
CA ARG A 179 41.67 54.96 26.81
C ARG A 179 41.52 55.58 28.19
N GLN A 180 40.43 56.28 28.44
CA GLN A 180 40.13 56.85 29.77
C GLN A 180 39.99 55.77 30.84
N LEU A 181 39.42 54.61 30.49
CA LEU A 181 39.29 53.48 31.40
C LEU A 181 40.65 52.87 31.73
N ASP A 182 41.48 52.65 30.71
CA ASP A 182 42.83 52.10 30.85
C ASP A 182 43.76 53.05 31.60
N GLU A 183 43.67 54.36 31.35
CA GLU A 183 44.37 55.38 32.11
C GLU A 183 43.92 55.37 33.59
N LYS A 184 42.61 55.31 33.84
CA LYS A 184 42.09 55.16 35.21
C LYS A 184 42.59 53.88 35.89
N ARG A 185 42.68 52.76 35.16
CA ARG A 185 43.24 51.50 35.67
C ARG A 185 44.72 51.63 35.96
N ARG A 186 45.49 52.29 35.10
CA ARG A 186 46.92 52.56 35.26
C ARG A 186 47.18 53.44 36.48
N LEU A 187 46.46 54.54 36.62
CA LEU A 187 46.55 55.45 37.77
C LEU A 187 46.15 54.76 39.08
N LYS A 188 45.13 53.89 39.05
CA LYS A 188 44.79 53.05 40.21
C LYS A 188 45.90 52.06 40.55
N ALA A 189 46.51 51.42 39.56
CA ALA A 189 47.64 50.51 39.75
C ALA A 189 48.87 51.23 40.32
N GLU A 190 49.18 52.43 39.82
CA GLU A 190 50.29 53.26 40.29
C GLU A 190 50.07 53.75 41.73
N LYS A 191 48.86 54.20 42.07
CA LYS A 191 48.49 54.55 43.45
C LYS A 191 48.59 53.34 44.40
N LYS A 192 48.16 52.15 43.94
CA LYS A 192 48.29 50.89 44.69
C LYS A 192 49.76 50.51 44.89
N ALA A 193 50.61 50.68 43.87
CA ALA A 193 52.05 50.45 43.96
C ALA A 193 52.73 51.42 44.93
N ARG A 194 52.39 52.72 44.89
CA ARG A 194 52.85 53.74 45.85
C ARG A 194 52.44 53.43 47.29
N LYS A 195 51.23 52.89 47.49
CA LYS A 195 50.75 52.46 48.82
C LYS A 195 51.47 51.20 49.31
N LYS A 196 51.84 50.28 48.40
CA LYS A 196 52.59 49.06 48.72
C LYS A 196 54.07 49.32 49.02
N GLY A 197 54.70 50.30 48.37
CA GLY A 197 56.09 50.73 48.65
C GLY A 197 56.30 51.47 49.99
N LYS A 198 55.26 51.57 50.85
CA LYS A 198 55.33 52.21 52.18
C LYS A 198 55.13 51.22 53.35
N ALA A 199 55.10 49.91 53.10
CA ALA A 199 54.99 48.90 54.15
C ALA A 199 55.81 47.64 53.81
N ASP A 200 56.98 47.51 54.47
CA ASP A 200 57.67 46.25 54.72
C ASP A 200 57.87 46.12 56.25
N GLY A 201 57.41 45.00 56.84
CA GLY A 201 57.53 44.62 58.26
C GLY A 201 56.27 43.96 58.86
N ALA A 202 56.22 42.62 58.88
CA ALA A 202 55.18 41.72 59.48
C ALA A 202 55.52 41.36 60.96
N PRO A 203 54.72 40.62 61.81
CA PRO A 203 53.60 39.68 61.51
C PRO A 203 52.39 39.52 62.52
N MET A 204 51.33 38.78 62.08
CA MET A 204 50.33 37.88 62.77
C MET A 204 49.39 38.38 63.91
N PRO A 205 48.26 37.69 64.28
CA PRO A 205 47.39 36.68 63.61
C PRO A 205 45.87 37.05 63.56
N ASP A 206 45.05 36.18 62.95
CA ASP A 206 43.61 36.30 62.63
C ASP A 206 42.63 36.54 63.81
N PRO A 207 41.40 37.04 63.50
CA PRO A 207 40.23 36.25 63.87
C PRO A 207 39.21 36.03 62.72
N VAL A 208 38.70 34.80 62.76
CA VAL A 208 37.67 34.11 61.97
C VAL A 208 36.45 34.96 61.53
N PRO A 209 36.02 34.89 60.25
CA PRO A 209 34.70 35.34 59.84
C PRO A 209 33.66 34.20 59.92
N ALA A 210 32.53 34.44 60.58
CA ALA A 210 31.35 33.58 60.50
C ALA A 210 30.76 33.59 59.07
N PRO A 211 30.25 32.47 58.54
CA PRO A 211 29.77 32.40 57.17
C PRO A 211 28.42 33.13 57.04
N ALA A 212 28.40 34.25 56.31
CA ALA A 212 27.16 34.76 55.74
C ALA A 212 26.70 33.80 54.62
N PRO A 213 25.41 33.42 54.55
CA PRO A 213 24.92 32.53 53.51
C PRO A 213 25.15 33.17 52.13
N ALA A 214 25.69 32.38 51.20
CA ALA A 214 25.96 32.82 49.84
C ALA A 214 24.71 33.45 49.22
N PRO A 215 24.82 34.61 48.52
CA PRO A 215 23.72 35.04 47.66
C PRO A 215 23.54 33.95 46.61
N ALA A 216 22.33 33.37 46.53
CA ALA A 216 21.97 32.40 45.51
C ALA A 216 22.42 32.93 44.14
N ALA A 217 23.17 32.11 43.41
CA ALA A 217 23.64 32.45 42.08
C ALA A 217 22.46 32.96 41.23
N PRO A 218 22.62 34.03 40.44
CA PRO A 218 21.56 34.46 39.53
C PRO A 218 21.22 33.27 38.63
N ARG A 219 19.98 32.80 38.75
CA ARG A 219 19.46 31.65 38.00
C ARG A 219 19.72 31.93 36.53
N ALA A 220 20.53 31.08 35.89
CA ALA A 220 20.90 31.27 34.49
C ALA A 220 19.62 31.43 33.65
N PRO A 221 19.58 32.39 32.70
CA PRO A 221 18.42 32.55 31.84
C PRO A 221 18.11 31.21 31.16
N PRO A 222 16.83 30.81 31.07
CA PRO A 222 16.46 29.53 30.48
C PRO A 222 17.08 29.41 29.09
N LYS A 223 17.66 28.25 28.79
CA LYS A 223 18.23 27.99 27.47
C LYS A 223 17.11 28.11 26.45
N TRP A 224 17.46 28.60 25.26
CA TRP A 224 16.50 28.84 24.18
C TRP A 224 15.66 27.59 23.85
N GLU A 225 16.22 26.39 24.05
CA GLU A 225 15.54 25.10 23.89
C GLU A 225 14.43 24.88 24.92
N ASP A 226 14.63 25.26 26.18
CA ASP A 226 13.63 25.16 27.24
C ASP A 226 12.47 26.13 27.00
N LEU A 227 12.79 27.34 26.50
CA LEU A 227 11.78 28.33 26.13
C LEU A 227 10.92 27.84 24.94
N LYS A 228 11.57 27.22 23.95
CA LYS A 228 10.91 26.65 22.77
C LYS A 228 10.02 25.47 23.14
N ALA A 229 10.47 24.58 24.02
CA ALA A 229 9.68 23.46 24.51
C ALA A 229 8.40 23.94 25.23
N ARG A 230 8.54 24.96 26.08
CA ARG A 230 7.42 25.55 26.83
C ARG A 230 6.42 26.28 25.93
N MET A 231 6.89 26.93 24.85
CA MET A 231 6.00 27.49 23.82
C MET A 231 5.22 26.41 23.07
N LEU A 232 5.89 25.33 22.68
CA LEU A 232 5.25 24.23 21.94
C LEU A 232 4.20 23.51 22.79
N GLU A 233 4.47 23.34 24.09
CA GLU A 233 3.53 22.77 25.04
C GLU A 233 2.31 23.68 25.27
N ALA A 234 2.52 25.00 25.36
CA ALA A 234 1.44 25.97 25.43
C ALA A 234 0.58 25.97 24.15
N GLN A 235 1.19 25.75 22.99
CA GLN A 235 0.50 25.66 21.70
C GLN A 235 -0.38 24.41 21.63
N ARG A 236 0.16 23.25 22.04
CA ARG A 236 -0.62 22.00 22.17
C ARG A 236 -1.78 22.13 23.15
N ARG A 237 -1.59 22.85 24.26
CA ARG A 237 -2.64 23.07 25.26
C ARG A 237 -3.77 23.97 24.73
N LYS A 238 -3.44 24.98 23.92
CA LYS A 238 -4.42 25.80 23.20
C LYS A 238 -5.18 24.99 22.15
N GLU A 239 -4.49 24.14 21.39
CA GLU A 239 -5.13 23.25 20.42
C GLU A 239 -6.06 22.24 21.08
N ALA A 240 -5.66 21.68 22.22
CA ALA A 240 -6.50 20.78 23.02
C ALA A 240 -7.75 21.49 23.59
N MET A 241 -7.61 22.72 24.09
CA MET A 241 -8.78 23.50 24.54
C MET A 241 -9.73 23.85 23.39
N LYS A 242 -9.19 24.23 22.23
CA LYS A 242 -9.98 24.51 21.03
C LYS A 242 -10.71 23.27 20.52
N ALA A 243 -10.08 22.10 20.60
CA ALA A 243 -10.70 20.82 20.26
C ALA A 243 -11.83 20.45 21.26
N ALA A 244 -11.63 20.69 22.56
CA ALA A 244 -12.65 20.46 23.57
C ALA A 244 -13.86 21.40 23.42
N GLU A 245 -13.63 22.65 23.02
CA GLU A 245 -14.69 23.64 22.74
C GLU A 245 -15.52 23.25 21.52
N ALA A 246 -14.88 22.71 20.47
CA ALA A 246 -15.57 22.20 19.27
C ALA A 246 -16.49 21.00 19.56
N THR A 247 -16.19 20.20 20.60
CA THR A 247 -17.00 19.02 20.97
C THR A 247 -18.18 19.33 21.89
N ASN A 248 -18.34 20.56 22.38
CA ASN A 248 -19.38 20.94 23.34
C ASN A 248 -20.46 21.86 22.76
N THR A 249 -20.63 21.87 21.43
CA THR A 249 -21.73 22.59 20.75
C THR A 249 -22.97 21.68 20.69
N PRO A 250 -24.10 22.01 21.36
CA PRO A 250 -25.31 21.19 21.33
C PRO A 250 -26.05 21.30 19.98
N PRO A 251 -26.70 20.23 19.50
CA PRO A 251 -27.42 20.25 18.23
C PRO A 251 -28.80 20.91 18.37
N GLY A 252 -29.03 21.94 17.54
CA GLY A 252 -30.34 22.39 16.99
C GLY A 252 -31.56 22.52 17.90
N THR A 253 -32.06 23.75 18.06
CA THR A 253 -33.50 24.00 18.21
C THR A 253 -33.98 24.83 17.03
N GLU A 254 -34.67 24.16 16.12
CA GLU A 254 -35.53 24.75 15.09
C GLU A 254 -36.73 25.42 15.76
N THR A 255 -37.04 26.66 15.39
CA THR A 255 -38.40 27.20 15.53
C THR A 255 -38.87 27.73 14.18
N SER A 256 -39.82 26.98 13.64
CA SER A 256 -40.66 27.25 12.50
C SER A 256 -41.50 28.52 12.71
N THR A 257 -41.58 29.40 11.71
CA THR A 257 -42.76 30.26 11.51
C THR A 257 -43.20 30.20 10.05
N LYS A 258 -44.51 29.99 9.92
CA LYS A 258 -45.30 29.66 8.74
C LYS A 258 -46.32 30.79 8.57
N THR A 259 -46.35 31.42 7.40
CA THR A 259 -47.48 32.14 6.76
C THR A 259 -46.94 32.81 5.49
N ALA A 260 -47.65 33.08 4.39
CA ALA A 260 -48.83 32.58 3.68
C ALA A 260 -49.04 33.60 2.52
N GLU A 261 -49.66 33.18 1.41
CA GLU A 261 -50.23 34.03 0.33
C GLU A 261 -49.21 34.67 -0.64
N GLY A 262 -49.42 34.72 -1.97
CA GLY A 262 -50.63 34.50 -2.73
C GLY A 262 -50.39 34.25 -4.23
N GLU A 263 -51.50 33.93 -4.87
CA GLU A 263 -51.71 33.42 -6.21
C GLU A 263 -51.48 34.40 -7.38
N ALA A 264 -51.52 33.81 -8.57
CA ALA A 264 -52.16 34.29 -9.80
C ALA A 264 -51.33 35.10 -10.82
N ALA A 265 -51.18 34.50 -12.00
CA ALA A 265 -51.67 34.97 -13.33
C ALA A 265 -50.68 34.53 -14.42
N THR A 266 -50.93 33.47 -15.18
CA THR A 266 -51.55 33.50 -16.53
C THR A 266 -51.28 34.78 -17.32
N ALA A 267 -50.38 34.68 -18.32
CA ALA A 267 -50.63 34.99 -19.73
C ALA A 267 -49.49 34.41 -20.56
#